data_AF-A0A9X1X349-F1
#
_entry.id   AF-A0A9X1X349-F1
#
_cell.length_a   1.000
_cell.length_b   1.000
_cell.length_c   1.000
_cell.angle_alpha   90.00
_cell.angle_beta   90.00
_cell.angle_gamma   90.00
#
_symmetry.space_group_name_H-M   'P 1'
#
loop_
_entity.id
_entity.type
_entity.pdbx_description
1 polymer ?
#
loop_
_entity_poly.entity_id
_entity_poly.type
_entity_poly.pdbx_seq_one_letter_code
_entity_poly.pdbx_strand_id
1 'polypeptide(L)'
;MKALTDFKATLTGPTPDASWAAPLRSLWYDAKGDWHRAHALVDQLQDADAAWVHAYLHRKEGDSWNAGYWYRKAGKPHATATLDEEWEQLVINFLGR
;
A
#
# COMPACT_ATOMS: atom_id res chain seq x y z
N MET A 1 5.68 14.99 -6.96
CA MET A 1 6.57 15.29 -5.82
C MET A 1 5.87 16.02 -4.68
N LYS A 2 5.21 17.17 -4.89
CA LYS A 2 4.47 17.88 -3.80
C LYS A 2 3.44 16.98 -3.07
N ALA A 3 2.63 16.22 -3.82
CA ALA A 3 1.62 15.33 -3.25
C ALA A 3 2.17 14.22 -2.33
N LEU A 4 3.32 13.63 -2.65
CA LEU A 4 3.96 12.61 -1.80
C LEU A 4 4.48 13.23 -0.50
N THR A 5 5.11 14.41 -0.60
CA THR A 5 5.56 15.16 0.59
C THR A 5 4.38 15.52 1.50
N ASP A 6 3.28 16.00 0.91
CA ASP A 6 2.06 16.35 1.66
C ASP A 6 1.45 15.11 2.35
N PHE A 7 1.39 13.97 1.65
CA PHE A 7 0.98 12.70 2.25
C PHE A 7 1.90 12.29 3.42
N LYS A 8 3.23 12.32 3.23
CA LYS A 8 4.18 11.98 4.28
C LYS A 8 4.06 12.90 5.50
N ALA A 9 3.74 14.18 5.30
CA ALA A 9 3.49 15.10 6.41
C ALA A 9 2.33 14.65 7.31
N THR A 10 1.31 13.99 6.74
CA THR A 10 0.17 13.46 7.51
C THR A 10 0.55 12.33 8.47
N LEU A 11 1.70 11.67 8.29
CA LEU A 11 2.17 10.58 9.17
C LEU A 11 2.48 11.06 10.60
N THR A 12 2.63 12.38 10.78
CA THR A 12 2.74 13.00 12.11
C THR A 12 1.42 12.97 12.89
N GLY A 13 0.29 12.82 12.20
CA GLY A 13 -1.04 12.72 12.80
C GLY A 13 -1.34 11.35 13.40
N PRO A 14 -2.44 11.25 14.17
CA PRO A 14 -2.86 10.00 14.83
C PRO A 14 -3.60 9.04 13.89
N THR A 15 -4.21 9.54 12.82
CA THR A 15 -5.03 8.75 11.87
C THR A 15 -4.88 9.29 10.45
N PRO A 16 -5.02 8.43 9.41
CA PRO A 16 -5.12 8.90 8.03
C PRO A 16 -6.44 9.64 7.81
N ASP A 17 -6.55 10.33 6.67
CA ASP A 17 -7.82 10.92 6.25
C ASP A 17 -8.87 9.81 6.03
N ALA A 18 -10.05 9.99 6.63
CA ALA A 18 -11.14 9.03 6.55
C ALA A 18 -11.76 8.95 5.14
N SER A 19 -11.62 10.01 4.33
CA SER A 19 -12.12 10.09 2.95
C SER A 19 -11.25 9.31 1.96
N TRP A 20 -10.01 8.97 2.32
CA TRP A 20 -9.13 8.18 1.45
C TRP A 20 -9.66 6.76 1.26
N ALA A 21 -9.48 6.24 0.04
CA ALA A 21 -9.75 4.84 -0.26
C ALA A 21 -8.90 3.91 0.61
N ALA A 22 -9.38 2.68 0.80
CA ALA A 22 -8.72 1.69 1.63
C ALA A 22 -7.24 1.42 1.28
N PRO A 23 -6.83 1.31 -0.02
CA PRO A 23 -5.42 1.14 -0.38
C PRO A 23 -4.51 2.24 0.16
N LEU A 24 -4.93 3.51 0.08
CA LEU A 24 -4.12 4.64 0.54
C LEU A 24 -4.06 4.71 2.07
N ARG A 25 -5.15 4.40 2.77
CA ARG A 25 -5.15 4.28 4.23
C ARG A 25 -4.28 3.12 4.71
N SER A 26 -4.27 2.01 3.97
CA SER A 26 -3.41 0.86 4.24
C SER A 26 -1.93 1.24 4.19
N LEU A 27 -1.50 1.90 3.11
CA LEU A 27 -0.12 2.40 2.98
C LEU A 27 0.27 3.40 4.06
N TRP A 28 -0.67 4.20 4.57
CA TRP A 28 -0.43 5.11 5.70
C TRP A 28 -0.13 4.34 6.99
N TYR A 29 -0.93 3.31 7.32
CA TYR A 29 -0.66 2.47 8.49
C TYR A 29 0.63 1.68 8.35
N ASP A 30 0.93 1.19 7.14
CA ASP A 30 2.18 0.51 6.86
C ASP A 30 3.40 1.41 7.13
N ALA A 31 3.35 2.68 6.71
CA ALA A 31 4.41 3.65 6.99
C ALA A 31 4.54 4.03 8.47
N LYS A 32 3.49 3.82 9.26
CA LYS A 32 3.52 3.94 10.73
C LYS A 32 4.04 2.68 11.42
N GLY A 33 4.38 1.63 10.66
CA GLY A 33 4.81 0.34 11.19
C GLY A 33 3.66 -0.55 11.65
N ASP A 34 2.41 -0.19 11.40
CA ASP A 34 1.23 -0.98 11.77
C ASP A 34 0.79 -1.85 10.58
N TRP A 35 1.60 -2.87 10.29
CA TRP A 35 1.36 -3.81 9.21
C TRP A 35 0.01 -4.53 9.36
N HIS A 36 -0.37 -4.90 10.58
CA HIS A 36 -1.62 -5.64 10.82
C HIS A 36 -2.84 -4.83 10.40
N ARG A 37 -2.86 -3.54 10.76
CA ARG A 37 -3.94 -2.63 10.35
C ARG A 37 -3.90 -2.31 8.87
N ALA A 38 -2.70 -2.16 8.29
CA ALA A 38 -2.55 -1.98 6.85
C ALA A 38 -3.14 -3.17 6.08
N HIS A 39 -2.77 -4.39 6.47
CA HIS A 39 -3.25 -5.62 5.86
C HIS A 39 -4.77 -5.78 6.01
N ALA A 40 -5.30 -5.58 7.21
CA ALA A 40 -6.74 -5.72 7.48
C ALA A 40 -7.62 -4.80 6.60
N LEU A 41 -7.13 -3.62 6.22
CA LEU A 41 -7.87 -2.69 5.35
C LEU A 41 -8.03 -3.19 3.91
N VAL A 42 -7.13 -4.05 3.43
CA VAL A 42 -7.13 -4.57 2.05
C VAL A 42 -7.50 -6.05 1.97
N ASP A 43 -7.50 -6.76 3.09
CA ASP A 43 -7.72 -8.21 3.18
C ASP A 43 -9.06 -8.66 2.58
N GLN A 44 -10.14 -7.95 2.88
CA GLN A 44 -11.50 -8.31 2.45
C GLN A 44 -11.87 -7.75 1.07
N LEU A 45 -10.97 -7.00 0.44
CA LEU A 45 -11.22 -6.35 -0.84
C LEU A 45 -10.78 -7.24 -1.99
N GLN A 46 -11.57 -7.24 -3.08
CA GLN A 46 -11.35 -8.11 -4.22
C GLN A 46 -10.90 -7.36 -5.48
N ASP A 47 -10.84 -6.03 -5.43
CA ASP A 47 -10.41 -5.21 -6.55
C ASP A 47 -8.88 -5.24 -6.75
N ALA A 48 -8.45 -4.83 -7.94
CA ALA A 48 -7.05 -4.87 -8.34
C ALA A 48 -6.16 -3.91 -7.55
N ASP A 49 -6.70 -2.80 -7.05
CA ASP A 49 -5.94 -1.81 -6.30
C ASP A 49 -5.59 -2.32 -4.90
N ALA A 50 -6.58 -2.88 -4.21
CA ALA A 50 -6.36 -3.55 -2.93
C ALA A 50 -5.43 -4.75 -3.06
N ALA A 51 -5.60 -5.57 -4.11
CA ALA A 51 -4.70 -6.68 -4.40
C ALA A 51 -3.24 -6.22 -4.62
N TRP A 52 -3.02 -5.06 -5.23
CA TRP A 52 -1.66 -4.54 -5.43
C TRP A 52 -0.99 -4.14 -4.11
N VAL A 53 -1.72 -3.46 -3.21
CA VAL A 53 -1.22 -3.16 -1.87
C VAL A 53 -0.99 -4.43 -1.06
N HIS A 54 -1.88 -5.42 -1.17
CA HIS A 54 -1.74 -6.72 -0.52
C HIS A 54 -0.44 -7.45 -0.96
N ALA A 55 -0.12 -7.38 -2.27
CA ALA A 55 1.12 -7.93 -2.81
C ALA A 55 2.37 -7.26 -2.19
N TYR A 56 2.38 -5.94 -2.12
CA TYR A 56 3.44 -5.18 -1.47
C TYR A 56 3.61 -5.54 0.02
N LEU A 57 2.51 -5.66 0.77
CA LEU A 57 2.56 -5.96 2.20
C LEU A 57 3.15 -7.35 2.49
N HIS A 58 2.80 -8.37 1.73
CA HIS A 58 3.44 -9.69 1.87
C HIS A 58 4.88 -9.70 1.40
N ARG A 59 5.21 -8.92 0.36
CA ARG A 59 6.61 -8.75 -0.07
C ARG A 59 7.45 -8.13 1.06
N LYS A 60 6.92 -7.13 1.76
CA LYS A 60 7.56 -6.50 2.92
C LYS A 60 7.73 -7.45 4.10
N GLU A 61 6.77 -8.35 4.33
CA GLU A 61 6.83 -9.39 5.36
C GLU A 61 7.82 -10.53 5.02
N GLY A 62 8.18 -10.67 3.73
CA GLY A 62 9.08 -11.71 3.24
C GLY A 62 8.37 -12.93 2.63
N ASP A 63 7.03 -12.92 2.57
CA ASP A 63 6.25 -13.98 1.92
C ASP A 63 6.17 -13.74 0.40
N SER A 64 7.24 -14.15 -0.29
CA SER A 64 7.37 -13.97 -1.74
C SER A 64 6.35 -14.78 -2.54
N TRP A 65 5.92 -15.94 -2.04
CA TRP A 65 4.95 -16.79 -2.74
C TRP A 65 3.57 -16.12 -2.75
N ASN A 66 3.13 -15.64 -1.59
CA ASN A 66 1.83 -14.99 -1.46
C ASN A 66 1.84 -13.60 -2.10
N ALA A 67 2.93 -12.84 -1.99
CA ALA A 67 3.13 -11.61 -2.76
C ALA A 67 2.91 -11.86 -4.27
N GLY A 68 3.51 -12.92 -4.82
CA GLY A 68 3.34 -13.31 -6.22
C GLY A 68 1.89 -13.67 -6.59
N TYR A 69 1.14 -14.32 -5.69
CA TYR A 69 -0.29 -14.56 -5.88
C TYR A 69 -1.07 -13.25 -6.01
N TRP A 70 -0.82 -12.29 -5.12
CA TRP A 70 -1.53 -11.00 -5.10
C TRP A 70 -1.12 -10.07 -6.25
N TYR A 71 0.16 -10.05 -6.66
CA TYR A 71 0.57 -9.32 -7.88
C TYR A 71 -0.19 -9.81 -9.10
N ARG A 72 -0.31 -11.14 -9.27
CA ARG A 72 -1.10 -11.74 -10.36
C ARG A 72 -2.57 -11.33 -10.27
N LYS A 73 -3.16 -11.34 -9.08
CA LYS A 73 -4.55 -10.91 -8.86
C LYS A 73 -4.75 -9.43 -9.18
N ALA A 74 -3.75 -8.59 -8.91
CA ALA A 74 -3.73 -7.18 -9.27
C ALA A 74 -3.48 -6.92 -10.77
N GLY A 75 -3.14 -7.94 -11.56
CA GLY A 75 -2.72 -7.79 -12.95
C GLY A 75 -1.39 -7.02 -13.09
N LYS A 76 -0.51 -7.11 -12.09
CA LYS A 76 0.78 -6.42 -12.04
C LYS A 76 1.93 -7.42 -12.11
N PRO A 77 3.06 -7.06 -12.75
CA PRO A 77 4.28 -7.83 -12.59
C PRO A 77 4.79 -7.72 -11.15
N HIS A 78 5.59 -8.70 -10.73
CA HIS A 78 6.29 -8.60 -9.45
C HIS A 78 7.20 -7.37 -9.44
N ALA A 79 7.16 -6.58 -8.37
CA ALA A 79 8.00 -5.39 -8.30
C ALA A 79 9.47 -5.76 -8.21
N THR A 80 10.30 -4.99 -8.92
CA THR A 80 11.76 -5.08 -8.91
C THR A 80 12.41 -3.90 -8.17
N ALA A 81 11.64 -2.85 -7.89
CA ALA A 81 12.07 -1.71 -7.09
C ALA A 81 12.31 -2.10 -5.63
N THR A 82 13.01 -1.26 -4.87
CA THR A 82 13.09 -1.42 -3.41
C THR A 82 11.70 -1.32 -2.77
N LEU A 83 11.55 -1.78 -1.52
CA LEU A 83 10.27 -1.68 -0.80
C LEU A 83 9.83 -0.23 -0.64
N ASP A 84 10.76 0.68 -0.35
CA ASP A 84 10.46 2.11 -0.19
C ASP A 84 10.02 2.74 -1.51
N GLU A 85 10.71 2.43 -2.62
CA GLU A 85 10.33 2.93 -3.94
C GLU A 85 8.96 2.40 -4.39
N GLU A 86 8.67 1.12 -4.18
CA GLU A 86 7.36 0.55 -4.50
C GLU A 86 6.26 1.18 -3.65
N TRP A 87 6.50 1.38 -2.36
CA TRP A 87 5.56 2.06 -1.48
C TRP A 87 5.25 3.48 -1.96
N GLU A 88 6.28 4.25 -2.34
CA GLU A 88 6.08 5.60 -2.89
C GLU A 88 5.30 5.58 -4.21
N GLN A 89 5.57 4.61 -5.09
CA GLN A 89 4.82 4.44 -6.34
C GLN A 89 3.34 4.15 -6.08
N LEU A 90 3.04 3.27 -5.12
CA LEU A 90 1.67 2.97 -4.71
C LEU A 90 0.97 4.21 -4.15
N VAL A 91 1.61 4.93 -3.22
CA VAL A 91 1.07 6.17 -2.64
C VAL A 91 0.79 7.19 -3.73
N ILE A 92 1.74 7.44 -4.64
CA ILE A 92 1.57 8.38 -5.75
C ILE A 92 0.42 7.95 -6.66
N ASN A 93 0.32 6.65 -6.99
CA ASN A 93 -0.75 6.12 -7.83
C ASN A 93 -2.14 6.33 -7.21
N PHE A 94 -2.29 6.19 -5.89
CA PHE A 94 -3.58 6.33 -5.22
C PHE A 94 -3.93 7.76 -4.80
N LEU A 95 -2.95 8.66 -4.67
CA LEU A 95 -3.21 10.09 -4.46
C LEU A 95 -3.81 10.79 -5.68
N GLY A 96 -3.59 10.25 -6.88
CA GLY A 96 -4.05 10.83 -8.15
C GLY A 96 -5.41 10.36 -8.64
N ARG A 97 -6.21 9.70 -7.79
CA ARG A 97 -7.50 9.08 -8.15
C ARG A 97 -8.67 9.67 -7.39
#